data_AF-A0A370PEU9-F1
#
_entry.id   AF-A0A370PEU9-F1
#
_cell.length_a   1.000
_cell.length_b   1.000
_cell.length_c   1.000
_cell.angle_alpha   90.00
_cell.angle_beta   90.00
_cell.angle_gamma   90.00
#
_symmetry.space_group_name_H-M   'P 1'
#
loop_
_entity.id
_entity.type
_entity.pdbx_description
1 polymer ?
#
loop_
_entity_poly.entity_id
_entity_poly.type
_entity_poly.pdbx_seq_one_letter_code
_entity_poly.pdbx_strand_id
1 'polypeptide(L)'
;MPIPTDGIYFRLLNYQSQNVLVANKGIGESKLTDFNSDDPYYNDQIFELIPRSNGTFYIQSVYVPPSGNKGRIFSLGGAVGISFLDSDADSTHFTFEEGSGYLAGWYRLVTPAFKLVLTDKSGHLPWNFTSEGEKYEDQYFQFQTNYREVTKSAEA
;
A
#
# COMPACT_ATOMS: atom_id res chain seq x y z
N MET A 1 -4.18 -13.13 5.35
CA MET A 1 -2.79 -13.11 5.91
C MET A 1 -2.75 -12.07 7.01
N PRO A 2 -2.04 -12.26 8.14
CA PRO A 2 -1.93 -11.22 9.15
C PRO A 2 -1.19 -9.98 8.63
N ILE A 3 -1.37 -8.84 9.28
CA ILE A 3 -0.58 -7.63 9.04
C ILE A 3 0.91 -7.98 9.26
N PRO A 4 1.81 -7.71 8.29
CA PRO A 4 3.23 -8.01 8.42
C PRO A 4 3.86 -7.26 9.60
N THR A 5 4.74 -7.95 10.34
CA THR A 5 5.59 -7.31 11.35
C THR A 5 6.69 -6.48 10.69
N ASP A 6 7.33 -5.61 11.47
CA ASP A 6 8.49 -4.86 11.01
C ASP A 6 9.57 -5.78 10.41
N GLY A 7 10.21 -5.32 9.34
CA GLY A 7 11.22 -6.06 8.60
C GLY A 7 10.71 -7.12 7.62
N ILE A 8 9.40 -7.29 7.45
CA ILE A 8 8.81 -8.21 6.47
C ILE A 8 8.37 -7.44 5.22
N TYR A 9 8.80 -7.93 4.04
CA TYR A 9 8.42 -7.37 2.75
C TYR A 9 7.16 -8.05 2.20
N PHE A 10 6.30 -7.26 1.56
CA PHE A 10 5.03 -7.74 1.01
C PHE A 10 4.67 -7.03 -0.29
N ARG A 11 3.77 -7.65 -1.07
CA ARG A 11 2.97 -6.97 -2.09
C ARG A 11 1.58 -6.68 -1.53
N LEU A 12 0.91 -5.65 -2.06
CA LEU A 12 -0.48 -5.33 -1.73
C LEU A 12 -1.39 -5.79 -2.86
N LEU A 13 -2.01 -6.96 -2.70
CA LEU A 13 -3.01 -7.49 -3.63
C LEU A 13 -4.37 -6.89 -3.31
N ASN A 14 -5.07 -6.32 -4.27
CA ASN A 14 -6.46 -5.91 -4.10
C ASN A 14 -7.45 -7.07 -4.36
N TYR A 15 -8.52 -7.14 -3.59
CA TYR A 15 -9.52 -8.20 -3.67
C TYR A 15 -10.34 -8.13 -4.98
N GLN A 16 -10.76 -6.94 -5.40
CA GLN A 16 -11.63 -6.82 -6.57
C GLN A 16 -10.84 -6.84 -7.89
N SER A 17 -9.73 -6.11 -7.97
CA SER A 17 -8.94 -6.06 -9.21
C SER A 17 -8.08 -7.30 -9.42
N GLN A 18 -7.75 -8.04 -8.35
CA GLN A 18 -6.75 -9.11 -8.35
C GLN A 18 -5.36 -8.64 -8.83
N ASN A 19 -5.10 -7.33 -8.79
CA ASN A 19 -3.84 -6.71 -9.13
C ASN A 19 -3.05 -6.34 -7.87
N VAL A 20 -1.73 -6.28 -8.01
CA VAL A 20 -0.85 -5.75 -6.96
C VAL A 20 -0.54 -4.28 -7.22
N LEU A 21 -0.46 -3.49 -6.15
CA LEU A 21 -0.03 -2.11 -6.25
C LEU A 21 1.43 -1.99 -6.68
N VAL A 22 1.72 -0.96 -7.48
CA VAL A 22 3.04 -0.63 -8.03
C VAL A 22 3.40 0.80 -7.69
N ALA A 23 4.55 0.98 -7.06
CA ALA A 23 5.13 2.28 -6.78
C ALA A 23 5.90 2.81 -8.00
N ASN A 24 5.32 3.75 -8.74
CA ASN A 24 6.03 4.33 -9.89
C ASN A 24 7.17 5.23 -9.45
N LYS A 25 8.25 5.19 -10.23
CA LYS A 25 9.51 5.90 -9.99
C LYS A 25 9.35 7.39 -10.25
N GLY A 26 9.95 8.24 -9.42
CA GLY A 26 10.00 9.69 -9.65
C GLY A 26 10.68 10.48 -8.55
N ILE A 27 10.59 11.81 -8.64
CA ILE A 27 11.01 12.76 -7.62
C ILE A 27 9.74 13.48 -7.14
N GLY A 28 9.56 13.62 -5.81
CA GLY A 28 8.35 14.20 -5.25
C GLY A 28 7.16 13.23 -5.27
N GLU A 29 5.97 13.72 -5.60
CA GLU A 29 4.77 12.90 -5.74
C GLU A 29 4.72 12.24 -7.13
N SER A 30 4.41 10.94 -7.16
CA SER A 30 4.37 10.09 -8.35
C SER A 30 3.14 9.19 -8.34
N LYS A 31 2.86 8.54 -9.46
CA LYS A 31 1.68 7.68 -9.60
C LYS A 31 1.79 6.41 -8.76
N LEU A 32 0.70 6.03 -8.12
CA LEU A 32 0.46 4.65 -7.72
C LEU A 32 -0.37 4.00 -8.83
N THR A 33 0.08 2.86 -9.33
CA THR A 33 -0.69 2.07 -10.31
C THR A 33 -0.89 0.68 -9.76
N ASP A 34 -1.60 -0.14 -10.53
CA ASP A 34 -1.81 -1.56 -10.28
C ASP A 34 -1.27 -2.37 -11.45
N PHE A 35 -0.96 -3.64 -11.21
CA PHE A 35 -0.45 -4.54 -12.23
C PHE A 35 -0.90 -5.97 -11.94
N ASN A 36 -1.08 -6.78 -12.99
CA ASN A 36 -1.53 -8.15 -12.85
C ASN A 36 -0.63 -8.94 -11.89
N SER A 37 -1.25 -9.59 -10.89
CA SER A 37 -0.52 -10.27 -9.82
C SER A 37 0.15 -11.58 -10.26
N ASP A 38 -0.30 -12.16 -11.37
CA ASP A 38 0.22 -13.38 -12.00
C ASP A 38 1.46 -13.13 -12.90
N ASP A 39 1.69 -11.87 -13.28
CA ASP A 39 2.83 -11.48 -14.11
C ASP A 39 4.13 -11.41 -13.27
N PRO A 40 5.31 -11.31 -13.91
CA PRO A 40 6.60 -11.35 -13.20
C PRO A 40 6.72 -10.33 -12.06
N TYR A 41 7.32 -10.75 -10.95
CA TYR A 41 7.54 -9.91 -9.78
C TYR A 41 8.59 -8.83 -10.03
N TYR A 42 8.21 -7.57 -9.76
CA TYR A 42 9.08 -6.39 -9.86
C TYR A 42 9.30 -5.73 -8.49
N ASN A 43 10.46 -5.09 -8.29
CA ASN A 43 10.82 -4.48 -7.00
C ASN A 43 9.92 -3.29 -6.62
N ASP A 44 9.33 -2.62 -7.59
CA ASP A 44 8.36 -1.53 -7.38
C ASP A 44 6.98 -2.03 -6.92
N GLN A 45 6.74 -3.35 -6.90
CA GLN A 45 5.56 -3.96 -6.28
C GLN A 45 5.76 -4.29 -4.80
N ILE A 46 6.97 -4.08 -4.26
CA ILE A 46 7.37 -4.54 -2.93
C ILE A 46 7.37 -3.38 -1.95
N PHE A 47 6.75 -3.62 -0.79
CA PHE A 47 6.59 -2.67 0.28
C PHE A 47 7.03 -3.25 1.64
N GLU A 48 7.30 -2.36 2.58
CA GLU A 48 7.49 -2.63 4.00
C GLU A 48 6.57 -1.71 4.83
N LEU A 49 6.19 -2.16 6.03
CA LEU A 49 5.46 -1.36 6.99
C LEU A 49 6.46 -0.71 7.94
N ILE A 50 6.38 0.61 8.09
CA ILE A 50 7.15 1.36 9.08
C ILE A 50 6.20 1.80 10.18
N PRO A 51 6.25 1.21 11.40
CA PRO A 51 5.35 1.56 12.49
C PRO A 51 5.66 2.95 13.05
N ARG A 52 4.62 3.67 13.46
CA ARG A 52 4.72 4.95 14.18
C ARG A 52 4.22 4.80 15.61
N SER A 53 4.69 5.68 16.50
CA SER A 53 4.35 5.65 17.93
C SER A 53 2.86 5.88 18.24
N ASN A 54 2.10 6.45 17.30
CA ASN A 54 0.67 6.71 17.43
C ASN A 54 -0.22 5.59 16.89
N GLY A 55 0.34 4.43 16.54
CA GLY A 55 -0.42 3.27 16.03
C GLY A 55 -0.78 3.34 14.54
N THR A 56 -0.26 4.33 13.80
CA THR A 56 -0.32 4.37 12.34
C THR A 56 0.94 3.80 11.71
N PHE A 57 0.89 3.53 10.40
CA PHE A 57 2.00 2.97 9.63
C PHE A 57 2.25 3.81 8.38
N TYR A 58 3.51 3.92 7.97
CA TYR A 58 3.81 4.20 6.56
C TYR A 58 3.81 2.87 5.79
N ILE A 59 3.33 2.92 4.55
CA ILE A 59 3.50 1.84 3.57
C ILE A 59 4.59 2.30 2.61
N GLN A 60 5.81 1.79 2.81
CA GLN A 60 7.00 2.27 2.12
C GLN A 60 7.44 1.29 1.05
N SER A 61 7.66 1.76 -0.18
CA SER A 61 8.26 0.95 -1.24
C SER A 61 9.73 0.66 -0.91
N VAL A 62 10.16 -0.58 -1.14
CA VAL A 62 11.58 -0.95 -1.01
C VAL A 62 12.41 -0.45 -2.19
N TYR A 63 11.76 -0.06 -3.28
CA TYR A 63 12.43 0.51 -4.44
C TYR A 63 12.98 1.90 -4.12
N VAL A 64 14.29 2.07 -4.35
CA VAL A 64 14.98 3.35 -4.20
C VAL A 64 15.23 3.96 -5.59
N PRO A 65 14.55 5.06 -5.98
CA PRO A 65 14.88 5.81 -7.17
C PRO A 65 16.27 6.48 -7.06
N PRO A 66 16.84 6.97 -8.18
CA PRO A 66 18.12 7.68 -8.19
C PRO A 66 18.20 8.91 -7.25
N SER A 67 17.06 9.48 -6.85
CA SER A 67 16.99 10.56 -5.85
C SER A 67 17.36 10.12 -4.43
N GLY A 68 17.44 8.81 -4.15
CA GLY A 68 17.90 8.24 -2.88
C GLY A 68 16.81 8.02 -1.82
N ASN A 69 15.61 8.57 -2.00
CA ASN A 69 14.52 8.44 -1.01
C ASN A 69 13.59 7.28 -1.38
N LYS A 70 13.27 6.40 -0.43
CA LYS A 70 12.19 5.41 -0.59
C LYS A 70 10.83 6.12 -0.66
N GLY A 71 9.95 5.64 -1.53
CA GLY A 71 8.62 6.20 -1.71
C GLY A 71 7.64 5.68 -0.67
N ARG A 72 6.73 6.52 -0.16
CA ARG A 72 5.62 6.13 0.73
C ARG A 72 4.29 6.29 0.00
N ILE A 73 3.38 5.34 0.14
CA ILE A 73 2.00 5.54 -0.36
C ILE A 73 1.40 6.75 0.35
N PHE A 74 0.68 7.59 -0.40
CA PHE A 74 -0.17 8.64 0.17
C PHE A 74 -1.60 8.54 -0.34
N SER A 75 -2.54 9.04 0.47
CA SER A 75 -3.94 9.21 0.10
C SER A 75 -4.50 10.47 0.76
N LEU A 76 -5.06 11.36 -0.04
CA LEU A 76 -5.72 12.61 0.37
C LEU A 76 -6.90 12.90 -0.57
N GLY A 77 -7.75 13.86 -0.23
CA GLY A 77 -8.97 14.13 -1.00
C GLY A 77 -8.70 14.35 -2.50
N GLY A 78 -9.12 13.39 -3.33
CA GLY A 78 -8.93 13.45 -4.78
C GLY A 78 -7.55 13.08 -5.30
N ALA A 79 -6.67 12.48 -4.48
CA ALA A 79 -5.37 11.99 -4.94
C ALA A 79 -4.85 10.81 -4.13
N VAL A 80 -4.29 9.84 -4.86
CA VAL A 80 -3.53 8.70 -4.34
C VAL A 80 -2.25 8.57 -5.13
N GLY A 81 -1.16 8.23 -4.48
CA GLY A 81 0.13 8.12 -5.16
C GLY A 81 1.24 7.59 -4.28
N ILE A 82 2.47 7.82 -4.74
CA ILE A 82 3.70 7.60 -3.99
C ILE A 82 4.38 8.94 -3.78
N SER A 83 4.73 9.26 -2.53
CA SER A 83 5.56 10.41 -2.19
C SER A 83 6.99 9.96 -1.94
N PHE A 84 7.93 10.53 -2.68
CA PHE A 84 9.39 10.39 -2.44
C PHE A 84 9.95 11.57 -1.61
N LEU A 85 9.07 12.38 -1.03
CA LEU A 85 9.44 13.40 -0.06
C LEU A 85 9.57 12.71 1.31
N ASP A 86 10.65 12.98 2.02
CA ASP A 86 10.80 12.55 3.42
C ASP A 86 10.06 13.52 4.35
N SER A 87 8.72 13.47 4.31
CA SER A 87 7.84 14.26 5.15
C SER A 87 6.95 13.38 6.02
N ASP A 88 6.62 13.87 7.22
CA ASP A 88 5.64 13.28 8.13
C ASP A 88 4.23 13.76 7.79
N ALA A 89 3.85 13.68 6.52
CA ALA A 89 2.58 14.20 6.04
C ALA A 89 1.43 13.25 6.43
N ASP A 90 0.33 13.80 6.94
CA ASP A 90 -0.84 13.02 7.36
C ASP A 90 -1.43 12.12 6.27
N SER A 91 -1.22 12.48 5.00
CA SER A 91 -1.67 11.68 3.85
C SER A 91 -0.93 10.36 3.71
N THR A 92 0.20 10.19 4.39
CA THR A 92 1.04 8.98 4.36
C THR A 92 0.80 8.06 5.57
N HIS A 93 -0.10 8.43 6.48
CA HIS A 93 -0.37 7.68 7.71
C HIS A 93 -1.55 6.73 7.50
N PHE A 94 -1.32 5.42 7.67
CA PHE A 94 -2.37 4.42 7.49
C PHE A 94 -2.70 3.67 8.78
N THR A 95 -3.98 3.34 8.94
CA THR A 95 -4.49 2.31 9.85
C THR A 95 -5.13 1.19 9.04
N PHE A 96 -5.23 0.00 9.60
CA PHE A 96 -5.76 -1.17 8.91
C PHE A 96 -7.05 -1.64 9.59
N GLU A 97 -8.14 -1.71 8.82
CA GLU A 97 -9.39 -2.30 9.29
C GLU A 97 -9.57 -3.67 8.64
N GLU A 98 -9.62 -4.74 9.43
CA GLU A 98 -9.85 -6.09 8.90
C GLU A 98 -11.30 -6.26 8.40
N GLY A 99 -11.46 -6.99 7.31
CA GLY A 99 -12.75 -7.47 6.82
C GLY A 99 -13.34 -8.56 7.69
N SER A 100 -14.63 -8.83 7.47
CA SER A 100 -15.36 -9.90 8.15
C SER A 100 -15.87 -10.94 7.15
N GLY A 101 -16.23 -12.12 7.63
CA GLY A 101 -16.75 -13.20 6.79
C GLY A 101 -15.75 -13.63 5.71
N TYR A 102 -16.15 -13.57 4.44
CA TYR A 102 -15.29 -13.94 3.31
C TYR A 102 -14.11 -12.97 3.08
N LEU A 103 -14.13 -11.79 3.71
CA LEU A 103 -13.05 -10.80 3.68
C LEU A 103 -12.13 -10.89 4.92
N ALA A 104 -12.27 -11.90 5.77
CA ALA A 104 -11.34 -12.12 6.88
C ALA A 104 -9.90 -12.28 6.35
N GLY A 105 -8.94 -11.61 6.99
CA GLY A 105 -7.55 -11.56 6.52
C GLY A 105 -7.30 -10.66 5.30
N TRP A 106 -8.28 -9.84 4.91
CA TRP A 106 -8.14 -8.69 4.01
C TRP A 106 -8.37 -7.40 4.79
N TYR A 107 -7.69 -6.33 4.40
CA TYR A 107 -7.67 -5.08 5.16
C TYR A 107 -7.99 -3.90 4.28
N ARG A 108 -8.82 -3.02 4.81
CA ARG A 108 -8.96 -1.66 4.30
C ARG A 108 -7.77 -0.82 4.78
N LEU A 109 -7.13 -0.13 3.84
CA LEU A 109 -6.01 0.78 4.13
C LEU A 109 -6.57 2.19 4.30
N VAL A 110 -6.71 2.62 5.55
CA VAL A 110 -7.42 3.86 5.91
C VAL A 110 -6.43 4.96 6.26
N THR A 111 -6.62 6.16 5.70
CA THR A 111 -5.91 7.37 6.09
C THR A 111 -6.79 8.16 7.07
N PRO A 112 -6.56 8.04 8.39
CA PRO A 112 -7.52 8.48 9.41
C PRO A 112 -7.72 10.00 9.43
N ALA A 113 -6.68 10.79 9.15
CA ALA A 113 -6.75 12.25 9.13
C ALA A 113 -7.74 12.79 8.09
N PHE A 114 -7.94 12.06 6.99
CA PHE A 114 -8.84 12.44 5.91
C PHE A 114 -10.11 11.60 5.84
N LYS A 115 -10.25 10.57 6.69
CA LYS A 115 -11.34 9.59 6.65
C LYS A 115 -11.50 8.98 5.26
N LEU A 116 -10.36 8.60 4.67
CA LEU A 116 -10.31 8.00 3.34
C LEU A 116 -9.83 6.56 3.44
N VAL A 117 -10.31 5.72 2.54
CA VAL A 117 -9.85 4.35 2.34
C VAL A 117 -9.30 4.23 0.92
N LEU A 118 -8.18 3.55 0.76
CA LEU A 118 -7.61 3.22 -0.55
C LEU A 118 -8.57 2.28 -1.30
N THR A 119 -8.74 2.49 -2.59
CA THR A 119 -9.54 1.63 -3.46
C THR A 119 -8.74 1.26 -4.70
N ASP A 120 -8.93 0.04 -5.19
CA ASP A 120 -8.42 -0.36 -6.49
C ASP A 120 -9.45 -1.23 -7.22
N LYS A 121 -9.74 -0.88 -8.47
CA LYS A 121 -10.79 -1.49 -9.27
C LYS A 121 -10.27 -1.71 -10.68
N SER A 122 -10.42 -2.93 -11.17
CA SER A 122 -9.99 -3.33 -12.51
C SER A 122 -10.38 -2.29 -13.58
N GLY A 123 -9.39 -1.85 -14.36
CA GLY A 123 -9.56 -0.88 -15.45
C GLY A 123 -9.50 0.58 -15.01
N HIS A 124 -9.25 0.86 -13.73
CA HIS A 124 -9.05 2.20 -13.18
C HIS A 124 -7.74 2.26 -12.39
N LEU A 125 -7.15 3.45 -12.29
CA LEU A 125 -6.01 3.66 -11.40
C LEU A 125 -6.47 3.58 -9.94
N PRO A 126 -5.58 3.18 -9.01
CA PRO A 126 -5.83 3.28 -7.58
C PRO A 126 -6.34 4.67 -7.18
N TRP A 127 -7.34 4.69 -6.32
CA TRP A 127 -8.06 5.90 -5.90
C TRP A 127 -8.39 5.84 -4.41
N ASN A 128 -9.19 6.76 -3.92
CA ASN A 128 -9.74 6.70 -2.58
C ASN A 128 -11.22 7.01 -2.52
N PHE A 129 -11.85 6.49 -1.47
CA PHE A 129 -13.24 6.74 -1.15
C PHE A 129 -13.37 7.09 0.33
N THR A 130 -14.53 7.57 0.76
CA THR A 130 -14.79 7.75 2.19
C THR A 130 -14.61 6.42 2.93
N SER A 131 -13.87 6.45 4.05
CA SER A 131 -13.78 5.31 4.95
C SER A 131 -15.04 5.14 5.78
N GLU A 132 -15.87 6.17 5.90
CA GLU A 132 -17.15 6.12 6.60
C GLU A 132 -18.26 5.60 5.67
N GLY A 133 -19.15 4.76 6.20
CA GLY A 133 -20.32 4.27 5.50
C GLY A 133 -20.17 2.85 4.94
N GLU A 134 -20.77 2.62 3.77
CA GLU A 134 -20.79 1.33 3.10
C GLU A 134 -19.37 0.89 2.69
N LYS A 135 -19.09 -0.40 2.87
CA LYS A 135 -17.78 -0.99 2.56
C LYS A 135 -17.91 -1.79 1.26
N TYR A 136 -17.03 -1.51 0.30
CA TYR A 136 -17.00 -2.16 -1.00
C TYR A 136 -15.77 -3.06 -1.13
N GLU A 137 -15.86 -4.08 -1.99
CA GLU A 137 -14.81 -5.08 -2.17
C GLU A 137 -13.49 -4.51 -2.73
N ASP A 138 -13.56 -3.47 -3.57
CA ASP A 138 -12.37 -2.73 -4.07
C ASP A 138 -11.56 -2.02 -2.97
N GLN A 139 -12.09 -1.92 -1.75
CA GLN A 139 -11.41 -1.28 -0.62
C GLN A 139 -10.47 -2.24 0.12
N TYR A 140 -10.48 -3.53 -0.22
CA TYR A 140 -9.81 -4.58 0.56
C TYR A 140 -8.52 -5.06 -0.10
N PHE A 141 -7.44 -5.07 0.70
CA PHE A 141 -6.12 -5.50 0.28
C PHE A 141 -5.58 -6.61 1.16
N GLN A 142 -4.79 -7.50 0.58
CA GLN A 142 -4.06 -8.53 1.30
C GLN A 142 -2.56 -8.27 1.22
N PHE A 143 -1.90 -8.37 2.38
CA PHE A 143 -0.44 -8.39 2.48
C PHE A 143 0.08 -9.76 2.02
N GLN A 144 0.51 -9.86 0.78
CA GLN A 144 1.12 -11.08 0.25
C GLN A 144 2.60 -11.11 0.59
N THR A 145 3.03 -12.11 1.35
CA THR A 145 4.46 -12.32 1.70
C THR A 145 5.08 -13.51 0.96
N ASN A 146 4.25 -14.36 0.36
CA ASN A 146 4.63 -15.61 -0.33
C ASN A 146 4.92 -15.43 -1.83
N TYR A 147 5.36 -14.24 -2.26
CA TYR A 147 5.55 -13.92 -3.68
C TYR A 147 7.00 -14.15 -4.15
N ARG A 148 7.97 -14.28 -3.23
CA ARG A 148 9.32 -14.82 -3.43
C ARG A 148 9.91 -15.24 -2.06
N GLU A 149 10.92 -16.11 -2.03
CA GLU A 149 11.81 -16.25 -0.85
C GLU A 149 12.69 -14.99 -0.71
N VAL A 150 12.09 -13.87 -0.30
CA VAL A 150 12.84 -12.63 -0.02
C VAL A 150 12.60 -12.29 1.44
N THR A 151 13.47 -12.82 2.30
CA THR A 151 13.66 -12.30 3.65
C THR A 151 14.63 -11.12 3.59
N LYS A 152 14.52 -10.15 4.51
CA LYS A 152 15.38 -8.95 4.62
C LYS A 152 16.88 -9.24 4.81
N SER A 153 17.28 -10.51 4.78
CA SER A 153 18.65 -11.01 4.95
C SER A 153 19.49 -10.84 3.68
N ALA A 154 19.74 -9.61 3.23
CA ALA A 154 20.82 -9.29 2.29
C ALA A 154 21.19 -7.78 2.20
N GLU A 155 20.73 -6.93 3.13
CA GLU A 155 21.32 -5.59 3.27
C GLU A 155 22.42 -5.67 4.34
N ALA A 156 23.61 -6.07 3.91
CA ALA A 156 24.87 -6.01 4.66
C ALA A 156 25.79 -4.96 4.02
#